data_AF-A0A2C8FAE5-F1
#
_entry.id   AF-A0A2C8FAE5-F1
#
_cell.length_a   1.000
_cell.length_b   1.000
_cell.length_c   1.000
_cell.angle_alpha   90.00
_cell.angle_beta   90.00
_cell.angle_gamma   90.00
#
_symmetry.space_group_name_H-M   'P 1'
#
loop_
_entity.id
_entity.type
_entity.pdbx_description
1 polymer ?
#
loop_
_entity_poly.entity_id
_entity_poly.type
_entity_poly.pdbx_seq_one_letter_code
_entity_poly.pdbx_strand_id
1 'polypeptide(L)' 'MSKEEVSRLVDDVMSNPAMLAEAMQLASREDMESFITAKGYDLTKDEMGDVWEMASKVMAGHAQPMSETQKLIKEVKDKA' A
#
# COMPACT_ATOMS: atom_id res chain seq x y z
N MET A 1 14.67 -5.04 10.11
CA MET A 1 14.89 -4.63 8.71
C MET A 1 13.57 -4.60 7.91
N SER A 2 12.39 -4.45 8.53
CA SER A 2 11.09 -4.73 7.87
C SER A 2 10.24 -3.46 7.60
N LYS A 3 10.07 -2.55 8.57
CA LYS A 3 9.27 -1.31 8.40
C LYS A 3 9.74 -0.34 7.29
N GLU A 4 11.02 -0.37 6.92
CA GLU A 4 11.60 0.58 5.96
C GLU A 4 11.16 0.28 4.52
N GLU A 5 10.98 -0.99 4.15
CA GLU A 5 10.54 -1.41 2.82
C GLU A 5 9.07 -1.03 2.58
N VAL A 6 8.19 -1.33 3.55
CA VAL A 6 6.78 -0.92 3.48
C VAL A 6 6.65 0.60 3.43
N SER A 7 7.41 1.32 4.25
CA SER A 7 7.38 2.78 4.21
C SER A 7 7.87 3.31 2.88
N ARG A 8 8.96 2.76 2.32
CA ARG A 8 9.45 3.13 0.99
C ARG A 8 8.41 2.89 -0.08
N LEU A 9 7.79 1.71 -0.12
CA LEU A 9 6.73 1.40 -1.08
C LEU A 9 5.60 2.42 -1.01
N VAL A 10 5.11 2.72 0.21
CA VAL A 10 4.02 3.69 0.40
C VAL A 10 4.46 5.09 -0.02
N ASP A 11 5.65 5.53 0.35
CA ASP A 11 6.19 6.85 -0.01
C ASP A 11 6.43 6.96 -1.53
N ASP A 12 6.88 5.90 -2.20
CA ASP A 12 7.07 5.85 -3.66
C ASP A 12 5.74 5.85 -4.40
N VAL A 13 4.75 5.08 -3.96
CA VAL A 13 3.40 5.08 -4.53
C VAL A 13 2.74 6.46 -4.37
N MET A 14 2.89 7.11 -3.21
CA MET A 14 2.31 8.43 -2.94
C MET A 14 3.03 9.56 -3.68
N SER A 15 4.34 9.44 -3.89
CA SER A 15 5.13 10.44 -4.64
C SER A 15 5.10 10.23 -6.15
N ASN A 16 4.73 9.04 -6.62
CA ASN A 16 4.61 8.72 -8.04
C ASN A 16 3.15 8.46 -8.45
N PRO A 17 2.44 9.47 -9.01
CA PRO A 17 1.04 9.33 -9.38
C PRO A 17 0.77 8.27 -10.45
N ALA A 18 1.75 7.94 -11.30
CA ALA A 18 1.60 6.84 -12.26
C ALA A 18 1.60 5.48 -11.55
N MET A 19 2.46 5.32 -10.55
CA MET A 19 2.53 4.10 -9.74
C MET A 19 1.27 3.91 -8.88
N LEU A 20 0.72 5.00 -8.34
CA LEU A 20 -0.58 4.99 -7.67
C LEU A 20 -1.70 4.58 -8.62
N ALA A 21 -1.71 5.09 -9.85
CA ALA A 21 -2.72 4.70 -10.85
C ALA A 21 -2.62 3.22 -11.23
N GLU A 22 -1.41 2.69 -11.43
CA GLU A 22 -1.16 1.25 -11.63
C GLU A 22 -1.67 0.43 -10.43
N ALA A 23 -1.31 0.83 -9.21
CA ALA A 23 -1.71 0.13 -7.98
C ALA A 23 -3.23 0.14 -7.73
N MET A 24 -3.92 1.24 -8.09
CA MET A 24 -5.38 1.34 -7.99
C MET A 24 -6.13 0.44 -8.99
N GLN A 25 -5.47 -0.01 -10.06
CA GLN A 25 -6.07 -0.98 -11.00
C GLN A 25 -5.96 -2.43 -10.51
N LEU A 26 -5.18 -2.70 -9.47
CA LEU A 26 -4.97 -4.03 -8.92
C LEU A 26 -6.18 -4.42 -8.06
N ALA A 27 -7.03 -5.29 -8.60
CA ALA A 27 -8.25 -5.75 -7.93
C ALA A 27 -8.04 -7.00 -7.06
N SER A 28 -6.85 -7.63 -7.13
CA SER A 28 -6.55 -8.85 -6.40
C SER A 28 -5.24 -8.77 -5.63
N ARG A 29 -5.16 -9.56 -4.54
CA ARG A 29 -3.97 -9.64 -3.70
C ARG A 29 -2.78 -10.23 -4.46
N GLU A 30 -3.01 -11.21 -5.34
CA GLU A 30 -1.96 -11.80 -6.18
C GLU A 30 -1.38 -10.81 -7.19
N ASP A 31 -2.23 -9.95 -7.79
CA ASP A 31 -1.75 -8.91 -8.70
C ASP A 31 -0.91 -7.86 -7.96
N MET A 32 -1.29 -7.53 -6.72
CA MET A 32 -0.54 -6.62 -5.86
C MET A 32 0.81 -7.19 -5.43
N GLU A 33 0.85 -8.44 -5.01
CA GLU A 33 2.11 -9.14 -4.68
C GLU A 33 3.04 -9.18 -5.89
N SER A 34 2.52 -9.56 -7.06
CA SER A 34 3.28 -9.57 -8.31
C SER A 34 3.81 -8.18 -8.68
N PHE A 35 2.99 -7.13 -8.50
CA PHE A 35 3.39 -5.75 -8.76
C PHE A 35 4.52 -5.29 -7.83
N ILE A 36 4.40 -5.55 -6.53
CA ILE A 36 5.39 -5.16 -5.52
C ILE A 36 6.73 -5.85 -5.80
N THR A 37 6.72 -7.16 -6.04
CA THR A 37 7.93 -7.92 -6.40
C THR A 37 8.52 -7.45 -7.73
N ALA A 38 7.69 -7.13 -8.74
CA ALA A 38 8.16 -6.62 -10.03
C ALA A 38 8.83 -5.23 -9.93
N LYS A 39 8.43 -4.40 -8.96
CA LYS A 39 9.06 -3.10 -8.68
C LYS A 39 10.32 -3.23 -7.81
N GLY A 40 10.64 -4.43 -7.35
CA GLY A 40 11.87 -4.74 -6.62
C GLY A 40 11.79 -4.63 -5.11
N TYR A 41 10.58 -4.56 -4.54
CA TYR A 41 10.40 -4.62 -3.09
C TYR A 41 10.29 -6.07 -2.64
N ASP A 42 10.93 -6.37 -1.51
CA ASP A 42 10.94 -7.68 -0.89
C ASP A 42 10.18 -7.62 0.44
N LEU A 43 8.85 -7.67 0.33
CA LEU A 43 7.95 -7.69 1.47
C LEU A 43 7.69 -9.11 1.96
N THR A 44 7.67 -9.29 3.27
CA THR A 44 7.21 -10.53 3.88
C THR A 44 5.70 -10.72 3.67
N LYS A 45 5.21 -11.96 3.87
CA LYS A 45 3.77 -12.27 3.74
C LYS A 45 2.88 -11.47 4.69
N ASP A 46 3.37 -11.16 5.88
CA ASP A 46 2.68 -10.33 6.86
C ASP A 46 2.61 -8.87 6.36
N GLU A 47 3.71 -8.31 5.89
CA GLU A 47 3.77 -6.94 5.33
C GLU A 47 2.92 -6.76 4.08
N MET A 48 2.90 -7.77 3.20
CA MET A 48 1.97 -7.78 2.07
C MET A 48 0.51 -7.80 2.52
N GLY A 49 0.22 -8.46 3.66
CA GLY A 49 -1.09 -8.41 4.30
C GLY A 49 -1.46 -6.99 4.73
N ASP A 50 -0.54 -6.29 5.40
CA ASP A 50 -0.75 -4.91 5.87
C ASP A 50 -0.94 -3.92 4.71
N VAL A 51 -0.13 -4.04 3.65
CA VAL A 51 -0.24 -3.21 2.44
C VAL A 51 -1.56 -3.48 1.73
N TRP A 52 -1.95 -4.76 1.58
CA TRP A 52 -3.23 -5.13 0.99
C TRP A 52 -4.41 -4.61 1.81
N GLU A 53 -4.34 -4.68 3.14
CA GLU A 53 -5.40 -4.18 4.01
C GLU A 53 -5.51 -2.65 3.89
N MET A 54 -4.39 -1.92 3.84
CA MET A 54 -4.39 -0.48 3.57
C MET A 54 -5.01 -0.18 2.22
N ALA A 55 -4.52 -0.80 1.15
CA ALA A 55 -5.02 -0.57 -0.20
C ALA A 55 -6.52 -0.89 -0.32
N SER A 56 -6.95 -2.01 0.27
CA SER A 56 -8.37 -2.40 0.32
C SER A 56 -9.21 -1.36 1.06
N LYS A 57 -8.72 -0.80 2.16
CA LYS A 57 -9.41 0.28 2.90
C LYS A 57 -9.42 1.59 2.13
N VAL A 58 -8.36 1.92 1.38
CA VAL A 58 -8.33 3.12 0.51
C VAL A 58 -9.29 2.96 -0.67
N MET A 59 -9.34 1.78 -1.29
CA MET A 59 -10.23 1.46 -2.41
C MET A 59 -11.69 1.35 -1.97
N ALA A 60 -11.97 0.65 -0.86
CA ALA A 60 -13.31 0.61 -0.26
C ALA A 60 -13.73 1.99 0.27
N GLY A 61 -12.77 2.75 0.78
CA GLY A 61 -12.88 4.12 1.24
C GLY A 61 -12.84 5.16 0.11
N HIS A 62 -12.97 4.80 -1.17
CA HIS A 62 -13.12 5.79 -2.26
C HIS A 62 -14.45 6.58 -2.17
N ALA A 63 -15.26 6.34 -1.13
CA ALA A 63 -16.37 7.18 -0.67
C ALA A 63 -16.07 8.03 0.58
N GLN A 64 -14.88 7.90 1.19
CA GLN A 64 -14.46 8.58 2.41
C GLN A 64 -13.42 9.68 2.12
N PRO A 65 -13.44 10.80 2.87
CA PRO A 65 -12.55 11.92 2.64
C PRO A 65 -11.09 11.57 2.90
N MET A 66 -10.19 12.18 2.13
CA MET A 66 -8.72 12.00 2.15
C MET A 66 -8.09 12.11 3.55
N SER A 67 -8.76 12.75 4.52
CA SER A 67 -8.31 12.83 5.92
C SER A 67 -8.39 11.51 6.68
N GLU A 68 -9.33 10.62 6.33
CA GLU A 68 -9.42 9.28 6.92
C GLU A 68 -8.38 8.33 6.32
N THR A 69 -8.13 8.45 5.02
CA THR A 69 -7.03 7.73 4.34
C THR A 69 -5.68 8.04 4.99
N GLN A 70 -5.40 9.31 5.27
CA GLN A 70 -4.16 9.71 5.95
C GLN A 70 -4.07 9.17 7.39
N LYS A 71 -5.19 9.09 8.12
CA LYS A 71 -5.22 8.47 9.46
C LYS A 71 -4.88 6.98 9.40
N LEU A 72 -5.43 6.25 8.43
CA LEU A 72 -5.17 4.83 8.25
C LEU A 72 -3.70 4.55 7.92
N ILE A 73 -3.11 5.32 7.00
CA ILE A 73 -1.68 5.23 6.67
C ILE A 73 -0.83 5.45 7.91
N LYS A 74 -1.19 6.44 8.73
CA LYS A 74 -0.48 6.74 9.98
C LYS A 74 -0.61 5.61 11.01
N GLU A 75 -1.80 5.03 11.19
CA GLU A 75 -2.03 3.93 12.12
C GLU A 75 -1.19 2.69 11.77
N VAL A 76 -1.05 2.39 10.48
CA VAL A 76 -0.23 1.26 10.04
C VAL A 76 1.26 1.56 10.20
N LYS A 77 1.73 2.78 9.90
CA LYS A 77 3.11 3.20 10.21
C LYS A 77 3.46 3.14 11.71
N ASP A 78 2.47 3.29 12.60
CA ASP A 78 2.66 3.25 14.06
C ASP A 78 2.61 1.82 14.63
N LYS A 79 1.83 0.91 14.01
CA LYS A 79 1.67 -0.49 14.44
C LYS A 79 2.71 -1.44 13.84
N ALA A 80 3.09 -1.25 12.58
CA ALA A 80 4.24 -1.93 11.98
C ALA A 80 5.47 -1.51 12.75
#